data_AF-A0A1B7NES7-F1
#
_entry.id   AF-A0A1B7NES7-F1
#
_cell.length_a   1.000
_cell.length_b   1.000
_cell.length_c   1.000
_cell.angle_alpha   90.00
_cell.angle_beta   90.00
_cell.angle_gamma   90.00
#
_symmetry.space_group_name_H-M   'P 1'
#
loop_
_entity.id
_entity.type
_entity.pdbx_description
1 polymer ?
#
loop_
_entity_poly.entity_id
_entity_poly.type
_entity_poly.pdbx_seq_one_letter_code
_entity_poly.pdbx_strand_id
1 'polypeptide(L)'
;MSDFPQQSLPPGALEALLRPSNTGNRSAIRKLSDFDQGVLAVSTSLDTDQGVSTNKFDLLCPRSGCGSVILKAGVGRWVESASVELDSAQDPRHPDLPALPTPPATAQWWLVTPNAMQFENIGFTRPVQPEVTERKLKLLICAECDLGPLGWCEEGGTEFWLACPRVGYR
;
A
#
# COMPACT_ATOMS: atom_id res chain seq x y z
N MET A 1 -31.45 19.66 -40.76
CA MET A 1 -30.38 20.65 -40.50
C MET A 1 -30.45 20.95 -39.01
N SER A 2 -29.62 20.25 -38.23
CA SER A 2 -29.65 20.33 -36.76
C SER A 2 -28.57 21.30 -36.32
N ASP A 3 -29.00 22.45 -35.81
CA ASP A 3 -28.16 23.50 -35.23
C ASP A 3 -27.61 23.01 -33.88
N PHE A 4 -26.29 22.84 -33.79
CA PHE A 4 -25.61 22.61 -32.52
C PHE A 4 -25.16 23.96 -31.95
N PRO A 5 -25.55 24.33 -30.71
CA PRO A 5 -25.10 25.57 -30.11
C PRO A 5 -23.58 25.51 -29.87
N GLN A 6 -22.86 26.39 -30.56
CA GLN A 6 -21.43 26.60 -30.40
C GLN A 6 -21.16 27.23 -29.02
N GLN A 7 -20.96 26.41 -28.00
CA GLN A 7 -20.54 26.89 -26.67
C GLN A 7 -19.15 27.50 -26.80
N SER A 8 -19.06 28.83 -26.73
CA SER A 8 -17.79 29.54 -26.67
C SER A 8 -17.12 29.22 -25.33
N LEU A 9 -15.92 28.64 -25.40
CA LEU A 9 -15.10 28.40 -24.22
C LEU A 9 -14.86 29.74 -23.50
N PRO A 10 -15.14 29.84 -22.19
CA PRO A 10 -14.97 31.09 -21.47
C PRO A 10 -13.49 31.52 -21.50
N PRO A 11 -13.21 32.83 -21.58
CA PRO A 11 -11.84 33.34 -21.59
C PRO A 11 -11.12 32.87 -20.33
N GLY A 12 -9.97 32.22 -20.51
CA GLY A 12 -9.18 31.62 -19.43
C GLY A 12 -9.36 30.11 -19.23
N ALA A 13 -10.30 29.44 -19.91
CA ALA A 13 -10.44 27.98 -19.84
C ALA A 13 -9.23 27.25 -20.42
N LEU A 14 -8.71 27.73 -21.56
CA LEU A 14 -7.48 27.19 -22.15
C LEU A 14 -6.27 27.46 -21.25
N GLU A 15 -6.20 28.67 -20.68
CA GLU A 15 -5.15 29.08 -19.74
C GLU A 15 -5.15 28.22 -18.47
N ALA A 16 -6.32 27.83 -17.96
CA ALA A 16 -6.46 26.97 -16.79
C ALA A 16 -6.02 25.52 -17.07
N LEU A 17 -6.27 25.01 -18.28
CA LEU A 17 -5.81 23.70 -18.74
C LEU A 17 -4.30 23.67 -19.02
N LEU A 18 -3.78 24.76 -19.57
CA LEU A 18 -2.36 24.93 -19.89
C LEU A 18 -1.53 25.39 -18.70
N ARG A 19 -2.17 25.83 -17.60
CA ARG A 19 -1.48 26.19 -16.38
C ARG A 19 -0.70 24.96 -15.95
N PRO A 20 0.65 25.00 -15.90
CA PRO A 20 1.39 23.94 -15.26
C PRO A 20 0.82 23.84 -13.86
N SER A 21 0.20 22.70 -13.57
CA SER A 21 -0.28 22.43 -12.22
C SER A 21 0.90 22.72 -11.30
N ASN A 22 0.64 23.36 -10.16
CA ASN A 22 1.63 23.44 -9.10
C ASN A 22 1.80 22.04 -8.50
N THR A 23 2.31 21.10 -9.31
CA THR A 23 2.82 19.78 -8.97
C THR A 23 4.26 19.86 -8.50
N GLY A 24 4.80 21.08 -8.39
CA GLY A 24 5.92 21.36 -7.51
C GLY A 24 5.50 21.02 -6.09
N ASN A 25 5.95 19.86 -5.60
CA ASN A 25 5.79 19.36 -4.24
C ASN A 25 4.53 18.55 -3.90
N ARG A 26 3.87 17.90 -4.87
CA ARG A 26 3.17 16.63 -4.52
C ARG A 26 4.28 15.62 -4.27
N SER A 27 4.66 15.47 -3.01
CA SER A 27 5.72 14.58 -2.54
C SER A 27 5.65 13.26 -3.29
N ALA A 28 6.71 12.98 -4.06
CA ALA A 28 6.84 11.71 -4.77
C ALA A 28 6.64 10.56 -3.79
N ILE A 29 6.02 9.48 -4.25
CA ILE A 29 5.86 8.27 -3.44
C ILE A 29 7.28 7.78 -3.11
N ARG A 30 7.62 7.73 -1.82
CA ARG A 30 8.92 7.22 -1.37
C ARG A 30 8.83 5.76 -1.03
N LYS A 31 9.81 4.97 -1.45
CA LYS A 31 9.96 3.56 -1.04
C LYS A 31 10.67 3.52 0.32
N LEU A 32 10.54 2.40 1.03
CA LEU A 32 11.21 2.24 2.33
C LEU A 32 12.74 2.40 2.24
N SER A 33 13.33 2.00 1.10
CA SER A 33 14.75 2.15 0.79
C SER A 33 15.23 3.60 0.72
N ASP A 34 14.32 4.55 0.53
CA ASP A 34 14.66 5.97 0.40
C ASP A 34 14.86 6.65 1.77
N PHE A 35 14.64 5.91 2.87
CA PHE A 35 14.79 6.41 4.24
C PHE A 35 16.04 5.81 4.90
N ASP A 36 16.98 6.66 5.32
CA ASP A 36 18.24 6.23 5.95
C ASP A 36 18.04 5.44 7.26
N GLN A 37 16.93 5.67 7.97
CA GLN A 37 16.58 4.98 9.21
C GLN A 37 15.54 3.85 8.99
N GLY A 38 15.29 3.46 7.73
CA GLY A 38 14.35 2.39 7.37
C GLY A 38 12.97 2.58 8.01
N VAL A 39 12.47 1.54 8.69
CA VAL A 39 11.13 1.57 9.30
C VAL A 39 11.01 2.56 10.46
N LEU A 40 12.10 2.84 11.18
CA LEU A 40 12.07 3.83 12.26
C LEU A 40 11.72 5.23 11.73
N ALA A 41 12.17 5.58 10.51
CA ALA A 41 11.86 6.86 9.89
C ALA A 41 10.37 7.04 9.56
N VAL A 42 9.70 5.93 9.26
CA VAL A 42 8.29 5.88 8.82
C VAL A 42 7.35 5.42 9.92
N SER A 43 7.86 5.22 11.13
CA SER A 43 7.09 4.89 12.32
C SER A 43 7.04 6.07 13.30
N THR A 44 5.99 6.15 14.10
CA THR A 44 5.89 7.07 15.23
C THR A 44 5.42 6.31 16.45
N SER A 45 6.06 6.55 17.60
CA SER A 45 5.57 6.05 18.89
C SER A 45 4.45 6.98 19.37
N LEU A 46 3.33 6.42 19.79
CA LEU A 46 2.34 7.18 20.56
C LEU A 46 2.81 7.20 22.02
N ASP A 47 2.97 8.42 22.58
CA ASP A 47 3.54 8.68 23.92
C ASP A 47 2.68 8.16 25.10
N THR A 48 1.51 7.60 24.82
CA THR A 48 0.58 7.13 25.86
C THR A 48 0.60 5.59 25.97
N ASP A 49 1.49 5.11 26.85
CA ASP A 49 1.38 3.88 27.66
C ASP A 49 1.43 2.48 27.03
N GLN A 50 1.77 2.28 25.75
CA GLN A 50 1.86 0.90 25.23
C GLN A 50 3.08 0.55 24.35
N GLY A 51 4.01 1.47 24.11
CA GLY A 51 5.21 1.16 23.30
C GLY A 51 4.88 0.71 21.87
N VAL A 52 3.66 1.02 21.39
CA VAL A 52 3.18 0.62 20.08
C VAL A 52 3.55 1.71 19.07
N SER A 53 4.37 1.33 18.09
CA SER A 53 4.71 2.20 16.96
C SER A 53 3.66 2.05 15.85
N THR A 54 3.21 3.18 15.28
CA THR A 54 2.28 3.21 14.14
C THR A 54 2.91 3.86 12.92
N ASN A 55 2.30 3.70 11.75
CA ASN A 55 2.79 4.33 10.52
C ASN A 55 2.65 5.86 10.60
N LYS A 56 3.74 6.57 10.40
CA LYS A 56 3.78 8.04 10.42
C LYS A 56 3.16 8.66 9.16
N PHE A 57 3.25 7.97 8.03
CA PHE A 57 2.85 8.43 6.70
C PHE A 57 1.65 7.63 6.19
N ASP A 58 0.93 8.19 5.21
CA ASP A 58 -0.05 7.41 4.46
C ASP A 58 0.71 6.31 3.68
N LEU A 59 0.13 5.11 3.63
CA LEU A 59 0.64 3.99 2.84
C LEU A 59 -0.06 3.97 1.48
N LEU A 60 0.72 3.87 0.41
CA LEU A 60 0.25 3.92 -0.96
C LEU A 60 0.71 2.71 -1.76
N CYS A 61 0.06 2.48 -2.89
CA CYS A 61 0.54 1.54 -3.90
C CYS A 61 1.95 1.96 -4.38
N PRO A 62 2.95 1.05 -4.37
CA PRO A 62 4.33 1.39 -4.73
C PRO A 62 4.55 1.56 -6.24
N ARG A 63 3.58 1.17 -7.08
CA ARG A 63 3.66 1.28 -8.54
C ARG A 63 3.72 2.73 -8.98
N SER A 64 4.72 3.05 -9.80
CA SER A 64 4.85 4.35 -10.45
C SER A 64 3.61 4.65 -11.30
N GLY A 65 2.93 5.76 -11.01
CA GLY A 65 1.75 6.21 -11.74
C GLY A 65 0.39 5.78 -11.16
N CYS A 66 0.33 4.83 -10.21
CA CYS A 66 -0.92 4.50 -9.52
C CYS A 66 -1.12 5.41 -8.31
N GLY A 67 -0.31 5.25 -7.25
CA GLY A 67 -0.41 6.09 -6.06
C GLY A 67 -1.74 6.01 -5.30
N SER A 68 -2.50 4.92 -5.49
CA SER A 68 -3.69 4.62 -4.70
C SER A 68 -3.34 4.61 -3.21
N VAL A 69 -4.14 5.29 -2.39
CA VAL A 69 -3.97 5.28 -0.94
C VAL A 69 -4.54 3.98 -0.41
N ILE A 70 -3.70 3.20 0.27
CA ILE A 70 -4.05 1.90 0.85
C ILE A 70 -4.46 2.06 2.32
N LEU A 71 -3.68 2.83 3.09
CA LEU A 71 -3.88 3.00 4.52
C LEU A 71 -3.52 4.42 4.96
N LYS A 72 -4.30 5.00 5.86
CA LYS A 72 -4.00 6.31 6.45
C LYS A 72 -2.90 6.25 7.51
N ALA A 73 -2.21 7.36 7.70
CA ALA A 73 -1.28 7.57 8.81
C ALA A 73 -1.93 7.23 10.16
N GLY A 74 -1.18 6.56 11.04
CA GLY A 74 -1.57 6.21 12.41
C GLY A 74 -2.44 4.95 12.55
N VAL A 75 -2.81 4.28 11.45
CA VAL A 75 -3.72 3.13 11.47
C VAL A 75 -2.96 1.80 11.59
N GLY A 76 -1.87 1.65 10.87
CA GLY A 76 -1.07 0.43 10.83
C GLY A 76 -0.12 0.36 12.02
N ARG A 77 -0.19 -0.73 12.78
CA ARG A 77 0.74 -1.01 13.87
C ARG A 77 2.01 -1.69 13.33
N TRP A 78 3.17 -1.18 13.70
CA TRP A 78 4.43 -1.83 13.37
C TRP A 78 4.62 -3.11 14.18
N VAL A 79 4.94 -4.21 13.49
CA VAL A 79 5.25 -5.50 14.09
C VAL A 79 6.39 -6.16 13.31
N GLU A 80 7.38 -6.69 14.00
CA GLU A 80 8.34 -7.63 13.42
C GLU A 80 7.84 -9.06 13.68
N SER A 81 7.70 -9.84 12.62
CA SER A 81 7.19 -11.22 12.70
C SER A 81 7.88 -12.10 11.65
N ALA A 82 7.60 -13.40 11.66
CA ALA A 82 8.12 -14.32 10.66
C ALA A 82 7.80 -13.81 9.24
N SER A 83 8.78 -13.91 8.35
CA SER A 83 8.52 -13.66 6.94
C SER A 83 7.57 -14.72 6.38
N VAL A 84 6.83 -14.37 5.35
CA VAL A 84 5.89 -15.26 4.67
C VAL A 84 6.21 -15.21 3.19
N GLU A 85 6.29 -16.38 2.55
CA GLU A 85 6.42 -16.48 1.11
C GLU A 85 5.10 -16.07 0.46
N LEU A 86 5.06 -14.83 -0.04
CA LEU A 86 3.88 -14.28 -0.70
C LEU A 86 3.91 -14.47 -2.22
N ASP A 87 5.09 -14.61 -2.81
CA ASP A 87 5.24 -14.66 -4.26
C ASP A 87 5.03 -16.10 -4.77
N SER A 88 4.25 -16.25 -5.84
CA SER A 88 4.10 -17.54 -6.53
C SER A 88 5.43 -17.96 -7.15
N ALA A 89 5.82 -19.22 -6.98
CA ALA A 89 7.01 -19.77 -7.65
C ALA A 89 6.89 -19.80 -9.20
N GLN A 90 5.66 -19.71 -9.72
CA GLN A 90 5.35 -19.82 -11.15
C GLN A 90 5.31 -18.47 -11.87
N ASP A 91 5.11 -17.37 -11.14
CA ASP A 91 4.95 -16.04 -11.74
C ASP A 91 6.19 -15.16 -11.48
N PRO A 92 6.69 -14.45 -12.50
CA PRO A 92 7.79 -13.52 -12.30
C PRO A 92 7.37 -12.37 -11.38
N ARG A 93 8.15 -12.16 -10.32
CA ARG A 93 7.94 -11.09 -9.34
C ARG A 93 7.95 -9.72 -10.02
N HIS A 94 6.97 -8.87 -9.69
CA HIS A 94 6.91 -7.52 -10.23
C HIS A 94 8.09 -6.66 -9.73
N PRO A 95 8.75 -5.84 -10.58
CA PRO A 95 9.94 -5.07 -10.19
C PRO A 95 9.69 -4.05 -9.07
N ASP A 96 8.46 -3.58 -8.90
CA ASP A 96 8.08 -2.70 -7.79
C ASP A 96 7.84 -3.42 -6.45
N LEU A 97 7.87 -4.76 -6.44
CA LEU A 97 7.66 -5.57 -5.24
C LEU A 97 8.96 -6.25 -4.83
N PRO A 98 9.69 -5.72 -3.83
CA PRO A 98 10.91 -6.35 -3.37
C PRO A 98 10.65 -7.74 -2.79
N ALA A 99 11.66 -8.60 -2.93
CA ALA A 99 11.66 -9.92 -2.33
C ALA A 99 11.60 -9.81 -0.80
N LEU A 100 10.71 -10.57 -0.18
CA LEU A 100 10.71 -10.73 1.28
C LEU A 100 11.78 -11.76 1.68
N PRO A 101 12.37 -11.65 2.89
CA PRO A 101 13.28 -12.65 3.41
C PRO A 101 12.65 -14.05 3.39
N THR A 102 13.40 -15.09 3.05
CA THR A 102 12.88 -16.46 3.11
C THR A 102 12.75 -16.90 4.58
N PRO A 103 11.63 -17.54 4.99
CA PRO A 103 11.53 -18.14 6.32
C PRO A 103 12.71 -19.08 6.60
N PRO A 104 13.29 -19.10 7.82
CA PRO A 104 12.76 -18.61 9.10
C PRO A 104 13.13 -17.15 9.44
N ALA A 105 13.63 -16.36 8.48
CA ALA A 105 13.95 -14.96 8.74
C ALA A 105 12.70 -14.13 9.07
N THR A 106 12.88 -13.04 9.82
CA THR A 106 11.80 -12.10 10.14
C THR A 106 11.64 -11.03 9.06
N ALA A 107 10.45 -10.45 8.99
CA ALA A 107 10.12 -9.31 8.16
C ALA A 107 9.35 -8.26 8.97
N GLN A 108 9.33 -7.04 8.45
CA GLN A 108 8.64 -5.91 9.06
C GLN A 108 7.27 -5.73 8.43
N TRP A 109 6.26 -5.62 9.28
CA TRP A 109 4.86 -5.57 8.88
C TRP A 109 4.13 -4.38 9.49
N TRP A 110 3.19 -3.83 8.72
CA TRP A 110 2.09 -3.03 9.23
C TRP A 110 0.90 -3.94 9.46
N LEU A 111 0.62 -4.22 10.72
CA LEU A 111 -0.55 -4.95 11.17
C LEU A 111 -1.75 -4.00 11.27
N VAL A 112 -2.82 -4.34 10.58
CA VAL A 112 -4.09 -3.61 10.59
C VAL A 112 -5.15 -4.49 11.23
N THR A 113 -5.90 -3.91 12.16
CA THR A 113 -6.98 -4.54 12.94
C THR A 113 -8.05 -3.49 13.24
N PRO A 114 -9.30 -3.86 13.54
CA PRO A 114 -9.83 -5.21 13.68
C PRO A 114 -10.47 -5.78 12.39
N ASN A 115 -10.60 -4.97 11.33
CA ASN A 115 -11.30 -5.38 10.12
C ASN A 115 -10.76 -4.66 8.88
N ALA A 116 -11.18 -5.13 7.70
CA ALA A 116 -10.75 -4.60 6.41
C ALA A 116 -11.25 -3.16 6.12
N MET A 117 -12.20 -2.62 6.88
CA MET A 117 -12.71 -1.25 6.67
C MET A 117 -11.71 -0.17 7.09
N GLN A 118 -10.60 -0.55 7.72
CA GLN A 118 -9.51 0.36 8.02
C GLN A 118 -8.70 0.74 6.78
N PHE A 119 -8.81 -0.04 5.70
CA PHE A 119 -8.16 0.26 4.43
C PHE A 119 -8.99 1.22 3.58
N GLU A 120 -8.29 2.04 2.81
CA GLU A 120 -8.92 2.96 1.85
C GLU A 120 -9.20 2.23 0.52
N ASN A 121 -8.16 1.68 -0.12
CA ASN A 121 -8.28 1.03 -1.45
C ASN A 121 -7.45 -0.26 -1.52
N ILE A 122 -7.87 -1.30 -0.79
CA ILE A 122 -7.26 -2.63 -0.83
C ILE A 122 -8.20 -3.67 -1.48
N GLY A 123 -7.63 -4.55 -2.28
CA GLY A 123 -8.28 -5.74 -2.83
C GLY A 123 -7.81 -7.02 -2.14
N PHE A 124 -8.62 -8.07 -2.23
CA PHE A 124 -8.32 -9.40 -1.70
C PHE A 124 -8.37 -10.41 -2.84
N THR A 125 -7.35 -11.27 -2.94
CA THR A 125 -7.39 -12.37 -3.89
C THR A 125 -8.38 -13.45 -3.45
N ARG A 126 -8.63 -14.41 -4.35
CA ARG A 126 -9.24 -15.68 -3.95
C ARG A 126 -8.37 -16.37 -2.88
N PRO A 127 -8.98 -17.10 -1.94
CA PRO A 127 -8.21 -17.82 -0.93
C PRO A 127 -7.28 -18.84 -1.61
N VAL A 128 -6.01 -18.78 -1.25
CA VAL A 128 -5.00 -19.79 -1.59
C VAL A 128 -4.78 -20.64 -0.35
N GLN A 129 -4.62 -21.95 -0.53
CA GLN A 129 -4.26 -22.86 0.55
C GLN A 129 -2.76 -23.12 0.46
N PRO A 130 -1.93 -22.54 1.33
CA PRO A 130 -0.51 -22.84 1.34
C PRO A 130 -0.31 -24.31 1.73
N GLU A 131 0.65 -25.00 1.11
CA GLU A 131 0.96 -26.39 1.48
C GLU A 131 1.40 -26.52 2.94
N VAL A 132 1.92 -25.43 3.53
CA VAL A 132 2.52 -25.38 4.87
C VAL A 132 1.49 -25.06 5.96
N THR A 133 0.34 -24.45 5.64
CA THR A 133 -0.64 -24.02 6.65
C THR A 133 -2.02 -24.60 6.38
N GLU A 134 -2.67 -25.14 7.41
CA GLU A 134 -4.04 -25.66 7.30
C GLU A 134 -5.08 -24.57 6.98
N ARG A 135 -4.74 -23.30 7.23
CA ARG A 135 -5.62 -22.14 7.01
C ARG A 135 -5.47 -21.57 5.60
N LYS A 136 -6.59 -21.15 5.03
CA LYS A 136 -6.61 -20.45 3.74
C LYS A 136 -6.18 -19.00 3.93
N LEU A 137 -5.28 -18.55 3.08
CA LEU A 137 -4.78 -17.18 3.07
C LEU A 137 -5.40 -16.39 1.92
N LYS A 138 -5.67 -15.11 2.15
CA LYS A 138 -5.99 -14.14 1.09
C LYS A 138 -4.83 -13.19 0.96
N LEU A 139 -4.39 -12.94 -0.26
CA LEU A 139 -3.34 -11.99 -0.54
C LEU A 139 -3.95 -10.59 -0.73
N LEU A 140 -3.24 -9.58 -0.25
CA LEU A 140 -3.64 -8.18 -0.35
C LEU A 140 -3.06 -7.59 -1.62
N ILE A 141 -3.90 -6.97 -2.44
CA ILE A 141 -3.53 -6.32 -3.71
C ILE A 141 -4.02 -4.89 -3.74
N CYS A 142 -3.45 -4.04 -4.59
CA CYS A 142 -3.98 -2.71 -4.83
C CYS A 142 -5.34 -2.79 -5.54
N ALA A 143 -6.37 -2.12 -5.02
CA ALA A 143 -7.71 -2.16 -5.61
C ALA A 143 -7.84 -1.42 -6.97
N GLU A 144 -6.88 -0.56 -7.31
CA GLU A 144 -6.94 0.23 -8.55
C GLU A 144 -6.18 -0.40 -9.72
N CYS A 145 -5.03 -1.03 -9.45
CA CYS A 145 -4.12 -1.49 -10.48
C CYS A 145 -3.75 -2.97 -10.37
N ASP A 146 -4.40 -3.69 -9.45
CA ASP A 146 -4.23 -5.10 -9.14
C ASP A 146 -2.78 -5.53 -8.80
N LEU A 147 -1.91 -4.57 -8.49
CA LEU A 147 -0.55 -4.85 -8.08
C LEU A 147 -0.55 -5.53 -6.71
N GLY A 148 0.06 -6.71 -6.63
CA GLY A 148 0.35 -7.40 -5.39
C GLY A 148 1.22 -8.64 -5.62
N PRO A 149 1.54 -9.40 -4.56
CA PRO A 149 0.97 -9.28 -3.22
C PRO A 149 1.68 -8.22 -2.36
N LEU A 150 0.92 -7.29 -1.81
CA LEU A 150 1.38 -6.25 -0.88
C LEU A 150 1.44 -6.77 0.57
N GLY A 151 0.69 -7.84 0.85
CA GLY A 151 0.49 -8.40 2.17
C GLY A 151 -0.42 -9.63 2.15
N TRP A 152 -0.86 -10.07 3.32
CA TRP A 152 -1.73 -11.22 3.48
C TRP A 152 -2.67 -11.09 4.68
N CYS A 153 -3.73 -11.90 4.69
CA CYS A 153 -4.56 -12.14 5.86
C CYS A 153 -5.09 -13.58 5.85
N GLU A 154 -5.49 -14.09 7.01
CA GLU A 154 -6.21 -15.36 7.08
C GLU A 154 -7.68 -15.18 6.63
N GLU A 155 -8.24 -16.19 5.99
CA GLU A 155 -9.66 -16.20 5.67
C GLU A 155 -10.52 -16.20 6.95
N GLY A 156 -11.30 -15.14 7.15
CA GLY A 156 -12.12 -14.97 8.35
C GLY A 156 -11.37 -14.38 9.56
N GLY A 157 -10.07 -14.07 9.40
CA GLY A 157 -9.27 -13.40 10.41
C GLY A 157 -9.59 -11.90 10.55
N THR A 158 -9.14 -11.32 11.66
CA THR A 158 -9.25 -9.89 11.98
C THR A 158 -7.92 -9.13 11.82
N GLU A 159 -6.86 -9.86 11.47
CA GLU A 159 -5.51 -9.36 11.31
C GLU A 159 -5.10 -9.33 9.84
N PHE A 160 -4.63 -8.17 9.41
CA PHE A 160 -4.20 -7.93 8.04
C PHE A 160 -2.77 -7.41 8.05
N TRP A 161 -1.88 -8.11 7.36
CA TRP A 161 -0.45 -7.89 7.42
C TRP A 161 0.05 -7.30 6.10
N LEU A 162 0.45 -6.03 6.11
CA LEU A 162 1.10 -5.38 4.96
C LEU A 162 2.61 -5.39 5.13
N ALA A 163 3.35 -5.79 4.11
CA ALA A 163 4.82 -5.77 4.18
C ALA A 163 5.33 -4.32 4.03
N CYS A 164 6.09 -3.83 5.02
CA CYS A 164 6.66 -2.48 4.98
C CYS A 164 7.45 -2.15 3.69
N PRO A 165 8.24 -3.05 3.07
CA PRO A 165 8.96 -2.74 1.85
C PRO A 165 8.09 -2.79 0.58
N ARG A 166 6.85 -3.29 0.65
CA ARG A 166 5.92 -3.43 -0.50
C ARG A 166 4.88 -2.32 -0.58
N VAL A 167 5.05 -1.24 0.17
CA VAL A 167 4.18 -0.06 0.14
C VAL A 167 5.02 1.20 -0.06
N GLY A 168 4.39 2.23 -0.63
CA GLY A 168 4.95 3.57 -0.73
C GLY A 168 4.52 4.44 0.45
N TYR A 169 5.30 5.47 0.78
CA TYR A 169 5.06 6.38 1.89
C TYR A 169 4.94 7.82 1.40
N ARG A 170 3.92 8.54 1.88
CA ARG A 170 3.72 9.97 1.60
C ARG A 170 3.26 10.75 2.83
#